data_AF-A0A1V0RT43-F1
#
_entry.id   AF-A0A1V0RT43-F1
#
_cell.length_a   1.000
_cell.length_b   1.000
_cell.length_c   1.000
_cell.angle_alpha   90.00
_cell.angle_beta   90.00
_cell.angle_gamma   90.00
#
_symmetry.space_group_name_H-M   'P 1'
#
loop_
_entity.id
_entity.type
_entity.pdbx_description
1 polymer ?
#
loop_
_entity_poly.entity_id
_entity_poly.type
_entity_poly.pdbx_seq_one_letter_code
_entity_poly.pdbx_strand_id
1 'polypeptide(L)' 'MAFRWKSPDGKTGSWVATEAAAMRDAVQKKSSSPGLRLTVDLQIAVLLFKSLAGKGWQIEQGQP' A
#
# COMPACT_ATOMS: atom_id res chain seq x y z
N MET A 1 12.00 -12.75 1.40
CA MET A 1 10.53 -12.65 1.29
C MET A 1 10.19 -11.19 1.08
N ALA A 2 9.43 -10.88 0.04
CA ALA A 2 9.08 -9.52 -0.33
C ALA A 2 7.56 -9.35 -0.44
N PHE A 3 7.12 -8.12 -0.30
CA PHE A 3 5.72 -7.72 -0.31
C PHE A 3 5.50 -6.58 -1.30
N ARG A 4 4.36 -6.56 -1.98
CA ARG A 4 3.93 -5.40 -2.78
C ARG A 4 2.44 -5.26 -2.68
N TRP A 5 1.92 -4.06 -2.92
CA TRP A 5 0.49 -3.87 -3.04
C TRP A 5 0.03 -4.13 -4.48
N LYS A 6 -1.23 -4.52 -4.61
CA LYS A 6 -1.98 -4.60 -5.86
C LYS A 6 -3.30 -3.88 -5.70
N SER A 7 -3.60 -2.99 -6.63
CA SER A 7 -4.86 -2.26 -6.67
C SER A 7 -5.91 -2.99 -7.50
N PRO A 8 -7.20 -2.61 -7.38
CA PRO A 8 -8.30 -3.27 -8.09
C PRO A 8 -8.22 -3.15 -9.61
N ASP A 9 -7.55 -2.11 -10.11
CA ASP A 9 -7.28 -1.88 -11.54
C ASP A 9 -6.05 -2.66 -12.05
N GLY A 10 -5.46 -3.54 -11.23
CA GLY A 10 -4.34 -4.40 -11.59
C GLY A 10 -2.96 -3.74 -11.49
N LYS A 11 -2.87 -2.47 -11.11
CA LYS A 11 -1.57 -1.82 -10.85
C LYS A 11 -0.92 -2.39 -9.59
N THR A 12 0.40 -2.39 -9.57
CA THR A 12 1.18 -2.91 -8.45
C THR A 12 2.28 -1.94 -8.04
N GLY A 13 2.68 -2.02 -6.78
CA GLY A 13 3.85 -1.34 -6.24
C GLY A 13 5.14 -2.13 -6.46
N SER A 14 6.26 -1.51 -6.11
CA SER A 14 7.55 -2.20 -6.03
C SER A 14 7.57 -3.20 -4.88
N TRP A 15 8.35 -4.27 -5.04
CA TRP A 15 8.62 -5.22 -3.98
C TRP A 15 9.43 -4.57 -2.85
N VAL A 16 8.98 -4.74 -1.61
CA VAL A 16 9.61 -4.22 -0.40
C VAL A 16 9.76 -5.31 0.66
N ALA A 17 10.66 -5.08 1.61
CA ALA A 17 11.05 -6.10 2.60
C ALA A 17 9.97 -6.42 3.65
N THR A 18 8.98 -5.53 3.86
CA THR A 18 7.95 -5.71 4.89
C THR A 18 6.55 -5.40 4.36
N GLU A 19 5.58 -6.13 4.86
CA GLU A 19 4.15 -5.91 4.54
C GLU A 19 3.70 -4.48 4.90
N ALA A 20 4.11 -3.98 6.06
CA ALA A 20 3.76 -2.64 6.51
C ALA A 20 4.33 -1.54 5.58
N ALA A 21 5.52 -1.75 5.00
CA ALA A 21 6.07 -0.85 3.99
C ALA A 21 5.24 -0.89 2.69
N ALA A 22 4.77 -2.07 2.28
CA ALA A 22 3.91 -2.21 1.11
C ALA A 22 2.55 -1.53 1.31
N MET A 23 1.96 -1.67 2.51
CA MET A 23 0.72 -0.98 2.88
C MET A 23 0.90 0.56 2.90
N ARG A 24 2.02 1.04 3.43
CA ARG A 24 2.34 2.47 3.43
C ARG A 24 2.49 3.02 2.02
N ASP A 25 3.21 2.32 1.15
CA ASP A 25 3.36 2.74 -0.25
C ASP A 25 1.98 2.74 -0.96
N ALA A 26 1.14 1.74 -0.72
CA ALA A 26 -0.22 1.69 -1.27
C ALA A 26 -1.07 2.90 -0.88
N VAL A 27 -1.08 3.22 0.42
CA VAL A 27 -1.83 4.38 0.95
C VAL A 27 -1.27 5.67 0.38
N GLN A 28 0.05 5.83 0.34
CA GLN A 28 0.70 7.00 -0.25
C GLN A 28 0.35 7.14 -1.73
N LYS A 29 0.41 6.06 -2.52
CA LYS A 29 0.09 6.09 -3.96
C LYS A 29 -1.37 6.41 -4.21
N LYS A 30 -2.29 5.89 -3.39
CA LYS A 30 -3.71 6.26 -3.45
C LYS A 30 -3.96 7.71 -3.02
N SER A 31 -3.21 8.22 -2.04
CA SER A 31 -3.35 9.59 -1.52
C SER A 31 -2.56 10.63 -2.31
N SER A 32 -1.63 10.24 -3.19
CA SER A 32 -0.78 11.11 -4.01
C SER A 32 -1.55 11.92 -5.07
N SER A 33 -2.86 12.13 -4.89
CA SER A 33 -3.58 13.20 -5.57
C SER A 33 -2.91 14.55 -5.28
N PRO A 34 -2.95 15.51 -6.23
CA PRO A 34 -2.30 16.80 -6.07
C PRO A 34 -2.86 17.51 -4.83
N GLY A 35 -2.06 17.59 -3.77
CA GLY A 35 -2.42 18.27 -2.52
C GLY A 35 -2.21 17.48 -1.23
N LEU A 36 -2.08 16.14 -1.27
CA LEU A 36 -2.01 15.33 -0.04
C LEU A 36 -0.78 14.41 0.01
N ARG A 37 0.41 15.01 0.21
CA ARG A 37 1.58 14.26 0.67
C ARG A 37 1.43 13.96 2.16
N LEU A 38 0.71 12.89 2.48
CA LEU A 38 0.65 12.40 3.85
C LEU A 38 1.99 11.75 4.23
N THR A 39 2.66 12.34 5.21
CA THR A 39 3.61 11.60 6.04
C THR A 39 2.79 10.70 6.97
N VAL A 40 2.25 9.62 6.42
CA VAL A 40 1.48 8.66 7.21
C VAL A 40 2.44 7.88 8.09
N ASP A 41 2.27 7.97 9.40
CA ASP A 41 2.92 7.05 10.34
C ASP A 41 2.58 5.60 9.94
N LEU A 42 3.51 4.67 10.16
CA LEU A 42 3.34 3.28 9.75
C LEU A 42 2.05 2.66 10.33
N GLN A 43 1.70 2.98 11.58
CA GLN A 43 0.48 2.46 12.21
C GLN A 43 -0.78 3.02 11.55
N ILE A 44 -0.79 4.31 11.23
CA ILE A 44 -1.90 4.96 10.53
C ILE A 44 -2.04 4.39 9.12
N ALA A 45 -0.93 4.10 8.43
CA ALA A 45 -0.95 3.51 7.10
C ALA A 45 -1.58 2.12 7.11
N VAL A 46 -1.26 1.29 8.10
CA VAL A 46 -1.88 -0.03 8.28
C VAL A 46 -3.38 0.10 8.51
N LEU A 47 -3.83 1.06 9.32
CA LEU A 47 -5.26 1.31 9.55
C LEU A 47 -5.98 1.77 8.28
N LEU A 48 -5.40 2.73 7.54
CA LEU A 48 -5.96 3.23 6.28
C LEU A 48 -6.00 2.14 5.21
N PHE A 49 -5.00 1.27 5.16
CA PHE A 49 -4.96 0.16 4.22
C PHE A 49 -6.12 -0.82 4.43
N LYS A 50 -6.58 -1.05 5.68
CA LYS A 50 -7.79 -1.87 5.92
C LYS A 50 -9.02 -1.33 5.19
N SER A 51 -9.16 0.00 5.10
CA SER A 51 -10.23 0.61 4.32
C SER A 51 -10.06 0.40 2.81
N LEU A 52 -8.81 0.43 2.32
CA LEU A 52 -8.49 0.14 0.92
C LEU A 52 -8.71 -1.34 0.58
N ALA A 53 -8.44 -2.25 1.51
CA ALA A 53 -8.65 -3.68 1.32
C ALA A 53 -10.13 -4.01 1.06
N GLY A 54 -11.05 -3.35 1.77
CA GLY A 54 -12.48 -3.43 1.48
C GLY A 54 -12.89 -2.90 0.10
N LYS A 55 -12.00 -2.18 -0.59
CA LYS A 55 -12.17 -1.68 -1.96
C LYS A 55 -11.41 -2.51 -2.99
N GLY A 56 -10.92 -3.70 -2.63
CA GLY A 56 -10.23 -4.62 -3.53
C GLY A 56 -8.71 -4.44 -3.62
N TRP A 57 -8.10 -3.64 -2.74
CA TRP A 57 -6.64 -3.59 -2.62
C TRP A 57 -6.12 -4.81 -1.87
N GLN A 58 -4.96 -5.32 -2.29
CA GLN A 58 -4.37 -6.54 -1.72
C GLN A 58 -2.87 -6.35 -1.51
N ILE A 59 -2.30 -7.09 -0.57
CA ILE A 59 -0.86 -7.28 -0.46
C ILE A 59 -0.52 -8.65 -1.04
N GLU A 60 0.39 -8.67 -2.00
CA GLU A 60 0.99 -9.89 -2.53
C GLU A 60 2.30 -10.15 -1.80
N GLN A 61 2.55 -11.42 -1.48
CA GLN A 61 3.79 -11.91 -0.88
C GLN A 61 4.51 -12.79 -1.91
N GLY A 62 5.80 -12.59 -2.11
CA GLY A 62 6.56 -13.34 -3.10
C GLY A 62 8.07 -13.16 -3.01
N GLN A 63 8.74 -13.54 -4.10
CA GLN A 63 10.14 -13.19 -4.36
C GLN A 63 10.16 -12.01 -5.35
N PRO A 64 11.07 -11.05 -5.14
CA PRO A 64 11.16 -9.84 -5.95
C PRO A 64 11.49 -10.11 -7.43
#